data_AF-A0A7S0QLP2-F1
#
_entry.id   AF-A0A7S0QLP2-F1
#
_cell.length_a   1.000
_cell.length_b   1.000
_cell.length_c   1.000
_cell.angle_alpha   90.00
_cell.angle_beta   90.00
_cell.angle_gamma   90.00
#
_symmetry.space_group_name_H-M   'P 1'
#
loop_
_entity.id
_entity.type
_entity.pdbx_description
1 polymer ?
#
loop_
_entity_poly.entity_id
_entity_poly.type
_entity_poly.pdbx_seq_one_letter_code
_entity_poly.pdbx_strand_id
1 'polypeptide(L)'
;ERQSKTGATGDRLKEATKINLSLSALGNVISALVDAKGGAHVPYRDSKLTRLLQDSLGGNTKTVMVANMGPADYNLDETISTLRYANRAKNIKNQARINEDLDQRGLLRKYEQEIKKLRRELESKSQQIVDKRKLLQLEELRRRAEADKVAALSALEERSREFMREKQEKRKLEQRLHSMSSQLLMGGNHPPPSDQTAMRTESDKIHKEYQMKLEDLERERQVLEEDKSQVDRYK
;
A
#
# COMPACT_ATOMS: atom_id res chain seq x y z
N GLU A 1 -20.63 45.21 -40.08
CA GLU A 1 -20.39 45.83 -41.39
C GLU A 1 -19.24 45.13 -42.11
N ARG A 2 -19.52 44.62 -43.31
CA ARG A 2 -18.48 43.97 -44.14
C ARG A 2 -17.58 45.02 -44.78
N GLN A 3 -16.29 44.69 -44.91
CA GLN A 3 -15.28 45.56 -45.53
C GLN A 3 -15.66 46.03 -46.94
N SER A 4 -16.45 45.24 -47.67
CA SER A 4 -16.93 45.58 -49.01
C SER A 4 -17.85 46.80 -49.05
N LYS A 5 -18.52 47.16 -47.94
CA LYS A 5 -19.40 48.33 -47.87
C LYS A 5 -18.67 49.64 -47.57
N THR A 6 -17.46 49.58 -47.01
CA THR A 6 -16.77 50.77 -46.48
C THR A 6 -15.92 51.50 -47.51
N GLY A 7 -15.59 50.87 -48.65
CA GLY A 7 -14.72 51.45 -49.68
C GLY A 7 -13.32 51.85 -49.18
N ALA A 8 -12.90 51.33 -48.01
CA ALA A 8 -11.67 51.74 -47.35
C ALA A 8 -10.43 51.22 -48.07
N THR A 9 -9.42 52.10 -48.25
CA THR A 9 -8.15 51.78 -48.89
C THR A 9 -6.96 52.07 -47.97
N GLY A 10 -5.78 51.52 -48.30
CA GLY A 10 -4.53 51.78 -47.58
C GLY A 10 -4.59 51.38 -46.10
N ASP A 11 -4.23 52.29 -45.20
CA ASP A 11 -4.16 51.99 -43.76
C ASP A 11 -5.53 51.79 -43.10
N ARG A 12 -6.58 52.44 -43.63
CA ARG A 12 -7.96 52.18 -43.17
C ARG A 12 -8.42 50.76 -43.48
N LEU A 13 -7.96 50.18 -44.59
CA LEU A 13 -8.23 48.78 -44.92
C LEU A 13 -7.52 47.82 -43.95
N LYS A 14 -6.26 48.11 -43.61
CA LYS A 14 -5.51 47.32 -42.61
C LYS A 14 -6.18 47.36 -41.24
N GLU A 15 -6.67 48.52 -40.82
CA GLU A 15 -7.43 48.69 -39.58
C GLU A 15 -8.74 47.90 -39.62
N ALA A 16 -9.56 48.09 -40.67
CA ALA A 16 -10.81 47.36 -40.85
C ALA A 16 -10.58 45.83 -40.83
N THR A 17 -9.43 45.37 -41.30
CA THR A 17 -9.05 43.94 -41.26
C THR A 17 -8.79 43.47 -39.84
N LYS A 18 -8.06 44.24 -39.04
CA LYS A 18 -7.81 43.91 -37.63
C LYS A 18 -9.10 43.91 -36.80
N ILE A 19 -10.01 44.85 -37.05
CA ILE A 19 -11.33 44.90 -36.39
C ILE A 19 -12.15 43.66 -36.73
N ASN A 20 -12.19 43.26 -38.00
CA ASN A 20 -12.95 42.08 -38.40
C ASN A 20 -12.32 40.78 -37.91
N LEU A 21 -10.99 40.73 -37.76
CA LEU A 21 -10.29 39.57 -37.19
C LEU A 21 -10.73 39.32 -35.74
N SER A 22 -10.74 40.36 -34.89
CA SER A 22 -11.15 40.21 -33.49
C SER A 22 -12.64 39.86 -33.36
N LEU A 23 -13.51 40.46 -34.18
CA LEU A 23 -14.94 40.12 -34.21
C LEU A 23 -15.22 38.70 -34.72
N SER A 24 -14.47 38.23 -35.71
CA SER A 24 -14.57 36.85 -36.22
C SER A 24 -14.11 35.85 -35.17
N ALA A 25 -12.98 36.10 -34.51
CA ALA A 25 -12.49 35.27 -33.40
C ALA A 25 -13.51 35.22 -32.25
N LEU A 26 -14.13 36.36 -31.91
CA LEU A 26 -15.20 36.41 -30.93
C LEU A 26 -16.40 35.55 -31.35
N GLY A 27 -16.81 35.61 -32.62
CA GLY A 27 -17.86 34.74 -33.16
C GLY A 27 -17.55 33.25 -33.08
N ASN A 28 -16.30 32.86 -33.29
CA ASN A 28 -15.85 31.47 -33.16
C ASN A 28 -15.90 31.00 -31.70
N VAL A 29 -15.44 31.83 -30.76
CA VAL A 29 -15.53 31.56 -29.31
C VAL A 29 -16.98 31.37 -28.87
N ILE A 30 -17.88 32.26 -29.29
CA ILE A 30 -19.31 32.15 -28.95
C ILE A 30 -19.92 30.86 -29.51
N SER A 31 -19.62 30.52 -30.77
CA SER A 31 -20.14 29.29 -31.38
C SER A 31 -19.62 28.05 -30.65
N ALA A 32 -18.32 28.02 -30.33
CA ALA A 32 -17.71 26.95 -29.56
C ALA A 32 -18.36 26.82 -28.17
N LEU A 33 -18.66 27.92 -27.48
CA LEU A 33 -19.27 27.88 -26.14
C LEU A 33 -20.72 27.39 -26.14
N VAL A 34 -21.46 27.64 -27.22
CA VAL A 34 -22.87 27.22 -27.35
C VAL A 34 -22.96 25.76 -27.78
N ASP A 35 -22.11 25.33 -28.71
CA ASP A 35 -22.15 23.98 -29.30
C ASP A 35 -21.38 22.95 -28.46
N ALA A 36 -20.41 23.38 -27.64
CA ALA A 36 -19.63 22.49 -26.81
C ALA A 36 -20.48 21.87 -25.70
N LYS A 37 -20.82 20.59 -25.88
CA LYS A 37 -21.17 19.68 -24.78
C LYS A 37 -19.92 19.39 -23.96
N GLY A 38 -19.50 20.34 -23.12
CA GLY A 38 -18.49 20.21 -22.07
C GLY A 38 -17.23 19.42 -22.47
N GLY A 39 -16.36 20.00 -23.30
CA GLY A 39 -15.06 19.37 -23.59
C GLY A 39 -14.31 19.87 -24.83
N ALA A 40 -14.97 20.58 -25.76
CA ALA A 40 -14.29 21.14 -26.93
C ALA A 40 -13.43 22.36 -26.55
N HIS A 41 -12.23 22.44 -27.14
CA HIS A 41 -11.33 23.58 -26.97
C HIS A 41 -11.96 24.88 -27.49
N VAL A 42 -12.06 25.88 -26.63
CA VAL A 42 -12.57 27.21 -27.00
C VAL A 42 -11.38 28.12 -27.38
N PRO A 43 -11.35 28.68 -28.61
CA PRO A 43 -10.17 29.35 -29.15
C PRO A 43 -10.03 30.82 -28.66
N TYR A 44 -9.96 31.04 -27.34
CA TYR A 44 -9.80 32.39 -26.80
C TYR A 44 -8.50 33.07 -27.25
N ARG A 45 -7.48 32.30 -27.64
CA ARG A 45 -6.15 32.80 -28.00
C ARG A 45 -6.05 33.42 -29.39
N ASP A 46 -7.05 33.22 -30.25
CA ASP A 46 -7.03 33.68 -31.64
C ASP A 46 -7.05 35.21 -31.76
N SER A 47 -7.50 35.92 -30.72
CA SER A 47 -7.40 37.37 -30.65
C SER A 47 -7.08 37.87 -29.24
N LYS A 48 -6.47 39.05 -29.13
CA LYS A 48 -6.25 39.70 -27.83
C LYS A 48 -7.58 40.04 -27.13
N LEU A 49 -8.60 40.41 -27.90
CA LEU A 49 -9.92 40.75 -27.39
C LEU A 49 -10.56 39.55 -26.67
N THR A 50 -10.60 38.39 -27.33
CA THR A 50 -11.17 37.16 -26.75
C THR A 50 -10.39 36.66 -25.54
N ARG A 51 -9.08 36.93 -25.43
CA ARG A 51 -8.29 36.65 -24.22
C ARG A 51 -8.70 37.53 -23.04
N LEU A 52 -8.90 38.83 -23.29
CA LEU A 52 -9.34 39.76 -22.25
C LEU A 52 -10.78 39.44 -21.79
N LEU A 53 -11.63 39.02 -22.73
CA LEU A 53 -13.03 38.69 -22.46
C LEU A 53 -13.24 37.23 -22.03
N GLN A 54 -12.18 36.44 -21.82
CA GLN A 54 -12.30 35.03 -21.49
C GLN A 54 -13.15 34.81 -20.24
N ASP A 55 -13.00 35.65 -19.22
CA ASP A 55 -13.79 35.53 -18.00
C ASP A 55 -15.25 35.95 -18.18
N SER A 56 -15.50 36.88 -19.11
CA SER A 56 -16.85 37.33 -19.48
C SER A 56 -17.62 36.34 -20.35
N LEU A 57 -16.94 35.42 -21.02
CA LEU A 57 -17.54 34.49 -21.98
C LEU A 57 -17.28 33.06 -21.54
N GLY A 58 -18.16 32.49 -20.71
CA GLY A 58 -18.02 31.15 -20.14
C GLY A 58 -17.23 31.08 -18.83
N GLY A 59 -16.83 32.23 -18.26
CA GLY A 59 -16.05 32.32 -17.03
C GLY A 59 -16.84 32.82 -15.81
N ASN A 60 -16.14 33.51 -14.92
CA ASN A 60 -16.59 33.98 -13.62
C ASN A 60 -17.01 35.45 -13.61
N THR A 61 -17.89 35.84 -14.53
CA THR A 61 -18.42 37.19 -14.61
C THR A 61 -19.92 37.17 -14.96
N LYS A 62 -20.69 38.12 -14.42
CA LYS A 62 -22.05 38.41 -14.88
C LYS A 62 -21.97 39.34 -16.09
N THR A 63 -22.25 38.80 -17.28
CA THR A 63 -22.02 39.51 -18.54
C THR A 63 -23.32 39.90 -19.21
N VAL A 64 -23.39 41.14 -19.68
CA VAL A 64 -24.51 41.68 -20.46
C VAL A 64 -23.98 42.08 -21.83
N MET A 65 -24.66 41.65 -22.89
CA MET A 65 -24.40 42.06 -24.26
C MET A 65 -25.49 43.01 -24.73
N VAL A 66 -25.10 44.18 -25.24
CA VAL A 66 -26.01 45.15 -25.88
C VAL A 66 -25.82 45.05 -27.39
N ALA A 67 -26.91 44.82 -28.11
CA ALA A 67 -26.93 44.74 -29.57
C ALA A 67 -27.49 46.04 -30.16
N ASN A 68 -26.61 46.87 -30.72
CA ASN A 68 -26.99 48.12 -31.36
C ASN A 68 -27.32 47.88 -32.84
N MET A 69 -28.46 48.42 -33.28
CA MET A 69 -29.00 48.19 -34.63
C MET A 69 -29.57 49.50 -35.20
N GLY A 70 -29.51 49.65 -36.52
CA GLY A 70 -30.11 50.78 -37.23
C GLY A 70 -31.45 50.38 -37.86
N PRO A 71 -32.51 51.22 -37.77
CA PRO A 71 -33.82 50.89 -38.31
C PRO A 71 -33.96 51.04 -39.84
N ALA A 72 -32.91 51.51 -40.53
CA ALA A 72 -32.97 51.80 -41.95
C ALA A 72 -32.92 50.54 -42.84
N ASP A 73 -33.65 50.55 -43.96
CA ASP A 73 -33.79 49.39 -44.85
C ASP A 73 -32.45 48.86 -45.40
N TYR A 74 -31.51 49.75 -45.73
CA TYR A 74 -30.20 49.35 -46.23
C TYR A 74 -29.31 48.63 -45.18
N ASN A 75 -29.70 48.67 -43.90
CA ASN A 75 -29.03 48.00 -42.79
C ASN A 75 -29.68 46.67 -42.40
N LEU A 76 -30.73 46.22 -43.08
CA LEU A 76 -31.46 45.01 -42.72
C LEU A 76 -30.55 43.78 -42.61
N ASP A 77 -29.64 43.57 -43.58
CA ASP A 77 -28.72 42.42 -43.57
C ASP A 77 -27.77 42.42 -42.36
N GLU A 78 -27.25 43.59 -42.00
CA GLU A 78 -26.35 43.76 -40.86
C GLU A 78 -27.12 43.62 -39.54
N THR A 79 -28.35 44.13 -39.49
CA THR A 79 -29.26 43.99 -38.35
C THR A 79 -29.58 42.53 -38.08
N ILE A 80 -29.94 41.75 -39.11
CA ILE A 80 -30.17 40.31 -38.99
C ILE A 80 -28.91 39.59 -38.51
N SER A 81 -27.75 39.95 -39.06
CA SER A 81 -26.47 39.37 -38.66
C SER A 81 -26.17 39.62 -37.17
N THR A 82 -26.39 40.84 -36.69
CA THR A 82 -26.22 41.22 -35.28
C THR A 82 -27.21 40.50 -34.37
N LEU A 83 -28.48 40.38 -34.76
CA LEU A 83 -29.49 39.64 -33.99
C LEU A 83 -29.16 38.15 -33.86
N ARG A 84 -28.73 37.51 -34.96
CA ARG A 84 -28.29 36.11 -34.93
C ARG A 84 -27.09 35.93 -34.02
N TYR A 85 -26.17 36.89 -34.05
CA TYR A 85 -25.01 36.89 -33.17
C TYR A 85 -25.41 37.00 -31.69
N ALA A 86 -26.26 37.97 -31.35
CA ALA A 86 -26.78 38.17 -30.00
C ALA A 86 -27.57 36.95 -29.50
N ASN A 87 -28.36 36.32 -30.38
CA ASN A 87 -29.11 35.11 -30.05
C ASN A 87 -28.19 33.93 -29.68
N ARG A 88 -27.04 33.78 -30.35
CA ARG A 88 -26.03 32.79 -29.94
C ARG A 88 -25.40 33.17 -28.61
N ALA A 89 -24.99 34.42 -28.45
CA ALA A 89 -24.38 34.91 -27.21
C ALA A 89 -25.28 34.70 -25.97
N LYS A 90 -26.60 34.84 -26.13
CA LYS A 90 -27.60 34.59 -25.08
C LYS A 90 -27.50 33.19 -24.47
N ASN A 91 -27.05 32.19 -25.24
CA ASN A 91 -27.00 30.79 -24.80
C ASN A 91 -25.70 30.42 -24.08
N ILE A 92 -24.75 31.36 -23.96
CA ILE A 92 -23.50 31.14 -23.21
C ILE A 92 -23.82 31.01 -21.72
N LYS A 93 -23.26 29.98 -21.09
CA LYS A 93 -23.42 29.74 -19.65
C LYS A 93 -22.18 30.21 -18.91
N ASN A 94 -22.32 31.30 -18.15
CA ASN A 94 -21.28 31.76 -17.21
C ASN A 94 -21.52 31.14 -15.82
N GLN A 95 -20.43 30.94 -15.07
CA GLN A 95 -20.46 30.48 -13.69
C GLN A 95 -19.96 31.59 -12.77
N ALA A 96 -20.75 32.65 -12.61
CA ALA A 96 -20.41 33.74 -11.71
C ALA A 96 -20.45 33.30 -10.25
N ARG A 97 -19.38 33.59 -9.52
CA ARG A 97 -19.12 33.30 -8.11
C ARG A 97 -18.65 34.60 -7.46
N ILE A 98 -18.95 34.74 -6.17
CA ILE A 98 -18.44 35.86 -5.38
C ILE A 98 -16.95 35.62 -5.18
N ASN A 99 -16.12 36.52 -5.70
CA ASN A 99 -14.69 36.53 -5.43
C ASN A 99 -14.51 37.03 -3.99
N GLU A 100 -14.50 36.10 -3.04
CA GLU A 100 -14.09 36.40 -1.66
C GLU A 100 -12.59 36.64 -1.65
N ASP A 101 -12.19 37.92 -1.64
CA ASP A 101 -10.86 38.27 -1.18
C ASP A 101 -10.83 37.98 0.32
N LEU A 102 -10.36 36.78 0.67
CA LEU A 102 -10.04 36.46 2.04
C LEU A 102 -8.89 37.38 2.44
N ASP A 103 -9.20 38.38 3.28
CA ASP A 103 -8.17 39.06 4.05
C ASP A 103 -7.26 37.98 4.67
N GLN A 104 -5.97 38.27 4.81
CA GLN A 104 -4.97 37.30 5.25
C GLN A 104 -5.41 36.60 6.55
N ARG A 105 -6.12 37.34 7.41
CA ARG A 105 -6.80 36.84 8.63
C ARG A 105 -7.96 35.87 8.35
N GLY A 106 -8.78 36.12 7.34
CA GLY A 106 -9.85 35.22 6.91
C GLY A 106 -9.31 33.91 6.32
N LEU A 107 -8.21 33.97 5.56
CA LEU A 107 -7.54 32.79 5.02
C LEU A 107 -6.90 31.96 6.15
N LEU A 108 -6.22 32.62 7.09
CA LEU A 108 -5.69 32.00 8.31
C LEU A 108 -6.79 31.27 9.10
N ARG A 109 -7.95 31.91 9.31
CA ARG A 109 -9.09 31.26 9.99
C ARG A 109 -9.63 30.05 9.23
N LYS A 110 -9.76 30.10 7.90
CA LYS A 110 -10.16 28.94 7.09
C LYS A 110 -9.15 27.80 7.22
N TYR A 111 -7.85 28.09 7.16
CA TYR A 111 -6.80 27.08 7.36
C TYR A 111 -6.78 26.49 8.76
N GLU A 112 -6.94 27.30 9.81
CA GLU A 112 -7.04 26.80 11.19
C GLU A 112 -8.24 25.85 11.36
N GLN A 113 -9.38 26.18 10.76
CA GLN A 113 -10.57 25.32 10.76
C GLN A 113 -10.32 24.00 10.01
N GLU A 114 -9.68 24.06 8.83
CA GLU A 114 -9.34 22.88 8.02
C GLU A 114 -8.36 21.96 8.78
N ILE A 115 -7.30 22.52 9.38
CA ILE A 115 -6.34 21.78 10.21
C ILE A 115 -7.05 21.10 11.40
N LYS A 116 -7.95 21.82 12.07
CA LYS A 116 -8.71 21.27 13.19
C LYS A 116 -9.63 20.11 12.75
N LYS A 117 -10.26 20.23 11.59
CA LYS A 117 -11.12 19.17 11.02
C LYS A 117 -10.28 17.93 10.65
N LEU A 118 -9.18 18.12 9.92
CA LEU A 118 -8.30 17.03 9.50
C LEU A 118 -7.67 16.31 10.69
N ARG A 119 -7.29 17.04 11.74
CA ARG A 119 -6.80 16.43 13.00
C ARG A 119 -7.86 15.56 13.66
N ARG A 120 -9.13 15.99 13.70
CA ARG A 120 -10.23 15.18 14.22
C ARG A 120 -10.49 13.94 13.36
N GLU A 121 -10.43 14.06 12.04
CA GLU A 121 -10.58 12.91 11.14
C GLU A 121 -9.44 11.89 11.32
N LEU A 122 -8.20 12.36 11.49
CA LEU A 122 -7.05 11.51 11.81
C LEU A 122 -7.22 10.83 13.18
N GLU A 123 -7.68 11.55 14.18
CA GLU A 123 -7.92 11.00 15.52
C GLU A 123 -9.04 9.94 15.50
N SER A 124 -10.14 10.21 14.79
CA SER A 124 -11.23 9.26 14.59
C SER A 124 -10.79 8.01 13.81
N LYS A 125 -9.97 8.17 12.77
CA LYS A 125 -9.42 7.03 12.01
C LYS A 125 -8.38 6.25 12.81
N SER A 126 -7.55 6.94 13.60
CA SER A 126 -6.58 6.33 14.51
C SER A 126 -7.27 5.49 15.58
N GLN A 127 -8.38 6.00 16.15
CA GLN A 127 -9.22 5.26 17.09
C GLN A 127 -9.91 4.03 16.46
N GLN A 128 -10.20 4.05 15.17
CA GLN A 128 -10.76 2.91 14.44
C GLN A 128 -9.72 1.83 14.09
N ILE A 129 -8.44 2.18 13.97
CA ILE A 129 -7.37 1.24 13.57
C ILE A 129 -6.93 0.34 14.74
N VAL A 130 -7.15 0.75 15.99
CA VAL A 130 -6.85 -0.09 17.16
C VAL A 130 -8.14 -0.69 17.70
N ASP A 131 -8.64 -1.73 17.04
CA ASP A 131 -9.60 -2.67 17.61
C ASP A 131 -9.00 -3.23 18.91
N LYS A 132 -9.26 -2.56 20.04
CA LYS A 132 -8.76 -2.91 21.38
C LYS A 132 -9.05 -4.37 21.74
N ARG A 133 -10.11 -4.93 21.16
CA ARG A 133 -10.50 -6.34 21.25
C ARG A 133 -9.54 -7.29 20.52
N LYS A 134 -9.06 -6.93 19.33
CA LYS A 134 -8.05 -7.73 18.61
C LYS A 134 -6.70 -7.66 19.31
N LEU A 135 -6.33 -6.50 19.84
CA LEU A 135 -5.08 -6.34 20.58
C LEU A 135 -5.03 -7.24 21.83
N LEU A 136 -6.10 -7.24 22.62
CA LEU A 136 -6.22 -8.10 23.81
C LEU A 136 -6.22 -9.60 23.46
N GLN A 137 -6.88 -9.99 22.37
CA GLN A 137 -6.87 -11.38 21.90
C GLN A 137 -5.46 -11.83 21.45
N LEU A 138 -4.72 -10.95 20.78
CA LEU A 138 -3.34 -11.21 20.37
C LEU A 138 -2.38 -11.31 21.56
N GLU A 139 -2.53 -10.43 22.57
CA GLU A 139 -1.74 -10.52 23.80
C GLU A 139 -2.02 -11.81 24.58
N GLU A 140 -3.28 -12.22 24.68
CA GLU A 140 -3.65 -13.45 25.39
C GLU A 140 -3.14 -14.70 24.67
N LEU A 141 -3.24 -14.75 23.34
CA LEU A 141 -2.67 -15.82 22.51
C LEU A 141 -1.15 -15.89 22.65
N ARG A 142 -0.46 -14.74 22.61
CA ARG A 142 0.99 -14.66 22.78
C ARG A 142 1.41 -15.19 24.16
N ARG A 143 0.69 -14.80 25.21
CA ARG A 143 0.98 -15.25 26.59
C ARG A 143 0.81 -16.77 26.74
N ARG A 144 -0.23 -17.36 26.14
CA ARG A 144 -0.42 -18.83 26.14
C ARG A 144 0.70 -19.54 25.39
N ALA A 145 1.04 -19.08 24.18
CA ALA A 145 2.11 -19.66 23.39
C ALA A 145 3.48 -19.59 24.09
N GLU A 146 3.75 -18.49 24.82
CA GLU A 146 4.98 -18.33 25.59
C GLU A 146 5.03 -19.27 26.80
N ALA A 147 3.91 -19.47 27.49
CA ALA A 147 3.82 -20.45 28.58
C ALA A 147 4.03 -21.89 28.09
N ASP A 148 3.40 -22.27 26.96
CA ASP A 148 3.55 -23.59 26.35
C ASP A 148 4.99 -23.84 25.89
N LYS A 149 5.64 -22.82 25.32
CA LYS A 149 7.05 -22.88 24.93
C LYS A 149 7.97 -23.10 26.13
N VAL A 150 7.73 -22.40 27.24
CA VAL A 150 8.52 -22.56 28.47
C VAL A 150 8.32 -23.95 29.07
N ALA A 151 7.08 -24.45 29.11
CA ALA A 151 6.79 -25.80 29.59
C ALA A 151 7.48 -26.88 28.73
N ALA A 152 7.43 -26.75 27.40
CA ALA A 152 8.09 -27.67 26.49
C ALA A 152 9.63 -27.67 26.65
N LEU A 153 10.24 -26.50 26.81
CA LEU A 153 11.68 -26.37 27.07
C LEU A 153 12.08 -27.02 28.40
N SER A 154 11.30 -26.79 29.47
CA SER A 154 11.55 -27.41 30.78
C SER A 154 11.46 -28.93 30.71
N ALA A 155 10.44 -29.48 30.04
CA ALA A 155 10.29 -30.92 29.87
C ALA A 155 11.44 -31.53 29.06
N LEU A 156 11.92 -30.84 28.02
CA LEU A 156 13.07 -31.28 27.23
C LEU A 156 14.38 -31.27 28.04
N GLU A 157 14.57 -30.26 28.89
CA GLU A 157 15.73 -30.20 29.79
C GLU A 157 15.72 -31.30 30.84
N GLU A 158 14.57 -31.59 31.44
CA GLU A 158 14.42 -32.70 32.39
C GLU A 158 14.72 -34.05 31.74
N ARG A 159 14.11 -34.33 30.58
CA ARG A 159 14.38 -35.57 29.83
C ARG A 159 15.85 -35.70 29.43
N SER A 160 16.49 -34.60 29.05
CA SER A 160 17.93 -34.58 28.74
C SER A 160 18.79 -34.89 29.98
N ARG A 161 18.42 -34.37 31.15
CA ARG A 161 19.13 -34.66 32.42
C ARG A 161 18.97 -36.12 32.84
N GLU A 162 17.76 -36.68 32.72
CA GLU A 162 17.49 -38.09 33.00
C GLU A 162 18.32 -39.01 32.09
N PHE A 163 18.28 -38.75 30.78
CA PHE A 163 19.09 -39.47 29.81
C PHE A 163 20.60 -39.42 30.13
N MET A 164 21.12 -38.25 30.52
CA MET A 164 22.53 -38.11 30.89
C MET A 164 22.90 -38.88 32.16
N ARG A 165 21.99 -38.97 33.15
CA ARG A 165 22.18 -39.79 34.35
C ARG A 165 22.22 -41.27 34.00
N GLU A 166 21.24 -41.75 33.24
CA GLU A 166 21.16 -43.15 32.81
C GLU A 166 22.40 -43.55 32.00
N LYS A 167 22.87 -42.67 31.10
CA LYS A 167 24.11 -42.86 30.35
C LYS A 167 25.36 -42.97 31.24
N GLN A 168 25.44 -42.16 32.30
CA GLN A 168 26.56 -42.24 33.26
C GLN A 168 26.51 -43.53 34.08
N GLU A 169 25.32 -43.95 34.53
CA GLU A 169 25.15 -45.20 35.26
C GLU A 169 25.49 -46.40 34.40
N LYS A 170 25.01 -46.43 33.15
CA LYS A 170 25.37 -47.46 32.16
C LYS A 170 26.88 -47.57 31.96
N ARG A 171 27.58 -46.44 31.74
CA ARG A 171 29.05 -46.42 31.63
C ARG A 171 29.76 -46.99 32.85
N LYS A 172 29.30 -46.64 34.06
CA LYS A 172 29.87 -47.19 35.30
C LYS A 172 29.64 -48.70 35.41
N LEU A 173 28.47 -49.18 35.00
CA LEU A 173 28.14 -50.60 35.00
C LEU A 173 29.00 -51.38 33.99
N GLU A 174 29.17 -50.84 32.78
CA GLU A 174 30.06 -51.38 31.74
C GLU A 174 31.52 -51.45 32.21
N GLN A 175 32.02 -50.40 32.86
CA GLN A 175 33.37 -50.39 33.43
C GLN A 175 33.55 -51.46 34.51
N ARG A 176 32.56 -51.64 35.40
CA ARG A 176 32.58 -52.70 36.42
C ARG A 176 32.53 -54.10 35.80
N LEU A 177 31.69 -54.31 34.78
CA LEU A 177 31.65 -55.57 34.04
C LEU A 177 32.98 -55.85 33.35
N HIS A 178 33.59 -54.84 32.74
CA HIS A 178 34.91 -54.98 32.10
C HIS A 178 36.00 -55.33 33.13
N SER A 179 36.02 -54.69 34.30
CA SER A 179 36.98 -55.02 35.36
C SER A 179 36.76 -56.41 35.95
N MET A 180 35.51 -56.82 36.16
CA MET A 180 35.19 -58.18 36.64
C MET A 180 35.55 -59.24 35.60
N SER A 181 35.26 -58.98 34.33
CA SER A 181 35.63 -59.86 33.21
C SER A 181 37.15 -59.97 33.08
N SER A 182 37.90 -58.89 33.29
CA SER A 182 39.36 -58.90 33.29
C SER A 182 39.95 -59.67 34.49
N GLN A 183 39.35 -59.55 35.67
CA GLN A 183 39.72 -60.34 36.85
C GLN A 183 39.45 -61.84 36.67
N LEU A 184 38.33 -62.21 36.05
CA LEU A 184 38.03 -63.60 35.67
C LEU A 184 39.03 -64.16 34.65
N LEU A 185 39.68 -63.31 33.85
CA LEU A 185 40.68 -63.71 32.87
C LEU A 185 42.10 -63.89 33.47
N MET A 186 42.40 -63.27 34.62
CA MET A 186 43.70 -63.39 35.32
C MET A 186 43.70 -64.34 36.52
N GLY A 187 42.54 -64.74 37.04
CA GLY A 187 42.42 -65.74 38.10
C GLY A 187 42.58 -67.16 37.56
N GLY A 188 43.81 -67.69 37.60
CA GLY A 188 44.12 -69.04 37.16
C GLY A 188 43.35 -70.12 37.94
N ASN A 189 42.27 -70.63 37.36
CA ASN A 189 41.82 -72.01 37.54
C ASN A 189 40.98 -72.39 36.32
N HIS A 190 41.57 -73.15 35.38
CA HIS A 190 40.90 -73.58 34.15
C HIS A 190 39.79 -74.60 34.48
N PRO A 191 38.51 -74.32 34.21
CA PRO A 191 37.45 -75.33 34.22
C PRO A 191 37.60 -76.24 32.97
N PRO A 192 37.05 -77.46 32.99
CA PRO A 192 37.19 -78.43 31.89
C PRO A 192 36.65 -77.90 30.53
N PRO A 193 37.11 -78.46 29.39
CA PRO A 193 36.86 -77.91 28.05
C PRO A 193 35.39 -77.82 27.62
N SER A 194 34.49 -78.62 28.22
CA SER A 194 33.04 -78.56 27.94
C SER A 194 32.41 -77.26 28.42
N ASP A 195 32.86 -76.74 29.56
CA ASP A 195 32.21 -75.63 30.26
C ASP A 195 32.73 -74.26 29.76
N GLN A 196 33.96 -74.20 29.24
CA GLN A 196 34.52 -72.99 28.64
C GLN A 196 33.80 -72.57 27.37
N THR A 197 33.32 -73.54 26.57
CA THR A 197 32.57 -73.26 25.33
C THR A 197 31.17 -72.74 25.66
N ALA A 198 30.50 -73.33 26.66
CA ALA A 198 29.20 -72.86 27.13
C ALA A 198 29.29 -71.43 27.69
N MET A 199 30.24 -71.17 28.59
CA MET A 199 30.47 -69.86 29.18
C MET A 199 30.85 -68.80 28.13
N ARG A 200 31.66 -69.15 27.11
CA ARG A 200 31.95 -68.25 25.98
C ARG A 200 30.70 -67.95 25.17
N THR A 201 29.91 -68.96 24.80
CA THR A 201 28.69 -68.72 24.01
C THR A 201 27.65 -67.90 24.77
N GLU A 202 27.55 -68.07 26.08
CA GLU A 202 26.66 -67.28 26.93
C GLU A 202 27.18 -65.85 27.12
N SER A 203 28.48 -65.68 27.34
CA SER A 203 29.13 -64.37 27.35
C SER A 203 28.95 -63.63 26.01
N ASP A 204 29.09 -64.32 24.87
CA ASP A 204 28.93 -63.75 23.53
C ASP A 204 27.48 -63.36 23.24
N LYS A 205 26.50 -64.14 23.73
CA LYS A 205 25.07 -63.80 23.65
C LYS A 205 24.76 -62.56 24.47
N ILE A 206 25.24 -62.52 25.72
CA ILE A 206 25.08 -61.35 26.60
C ILE A 206 25.72 -60.12 25.95
N HIS A 207 26.91 -60.26 25.36
CA HIS A 207 27.58 -59.15 24.68
C HIS A 207 26.81 -58.66 23.46
N LYS A 208 26.24 -59.57 22.65
CA LYS A 208 25.36 -59.21 21.52
C LYS A 208 24.09 -58.50 21.96
N GLU A 209 23.43 -58.96 23.02
CA GLU A 209 22.25 -58.29 23.57
C GLU A 209 22.58 -56.88 24.08
N TYR A 210 23.73 -56.69 24.71
CA TYR A 210 24.19 -55.37 25.12
C TYR A 210 24.52 -54.46 23.92
N GLN A 211 25.15 -54.98 22.88
CA GLN A 211 25.44 -54.24 21.65
C GLN A 211 24.14 -53.77 20.97
N MET A 212 23.14 -54.65 20.82
CA MET A 212 21.84 -54.26 20.25
C MET A 212 21.16 -53.17 21.08
N LYS A 213 21.15 -53.31 22.42
CA LYS A 213 20.63 -52.25 23.32
C LYS A 213 21.41 -50.94 23.24
N LEU A 214 22.71 -50.99 22.93
CA LEU A 214 23.52 -49.78 22.72
C LEU A 214 23.11 -49.06 21.44
N GLU A 215 22.94 -49.81 20.34
CA GLU A 215 22.52 -49.29 19.05
C GLU A 215 21.10 -48.71 19.07
N ASP A 216 20.17 -49.33 19.81
CA ASP A 216 18.82 -48.79 19.99
C ASP A 216 18.85 -47.44 20.74
N LEU A 217 19.64 -47.34 21.81
CA LEU A 217 19.80 -46.08 22.56
C LEU A 217 20.49 -44.98 21.74
N GLU A 218 21.43 -45.33 20.86
CA GLU A 218 22.06 -44.37 19.95
C GLU A 218 21.08 -43.88 18.88
N ARG A 219 20.21 -44.75 18.36
CA ARG A 219 19.13 -44.37 17.44
C ARG A 219 18.13 -43.42 18.11
N GLU A 220 17.68 -43.73 19.33
CA GLU A 220 16.78 -42.82 20.07
C GLU A 220 17.43 -41.46 20.33
N ARG A 221 18.73 -41.42 20.63
CA ARG A 221 19.48 -40.17 20.80
C ARG A 221 19.51 -39.35 19.51
N GLN A 222 19.76 -39.97 18.35
CA GLN A 222 19.80 -39.26 17.07
C GLN A 222 18.45 -38.64 16.72
N VAL A 223 17.35 -39.37 16.93
CA VAL A 223 15.99 -38.84 16.69
C VAL A 223 15.71 -37.61 17.54
N LEU A 224 16.08 -37.64 18.84
CA LEU A 224 15.92 -36.49 19.73
C LEU A 224 16.79 -35.28 19.33
N GLU A 225 18.00 -35.52 18.80
CA GLU A 225 18.91 -34.47 18.35
C GLU A 225 18.41 -33.82 17.04
N GLU A 226 17.82 -34.62 16.14
CA GLU A 226 17.15 -34.15 14.92
C GLU A 226 15.91 -33.31 15.22
N ASP A 227 15.03 -33.78 16.12
CA ASP A 227 13.84 -33.05 16.56
C ASP A 227 14.22 -31.69 17.18
N LYS A 228 15.26 -31.67 18.02
CA LYS A 228 15.79 -30.43 18.61
C LYS A 228 16.32 -29.47 17.53
N SER A 229 17.02 -30.00 16.52
CA SER A 229 17.54 -29.20 15.40
C SER A 229 16.46 -28.62 14.49
N GLN A 230 15.32 -29.32 14.34
CA GLN A 230 14.18 -28.81 13.58
C GLN A 230 13.52 -27.66 14.33
N VAL A 231 13.31 -27.79 15.64
CA VAL A 231 12.73 -26.73 16.47
C VAL A 231 13.55 -25.45 16.44
N ASP A 232 14.88 -25.53 16.44
CA ASP A 232 15.75 -24.36 16.36
C ASP A 232 15.82 -23.71 14.96
N ARG A 233 15.47 -24.44 13.88
CA ARG A 233 15.39 -23.90 12.51
C ARG A 233 14.18 -22.99 12.27
N TYR A 234 13.16 -23.08 13.13
CA TYR A 234 11.93 -22.28 13.06
C TYR A 234 11.90 -21.11 14.06
N LYS A 235 13.02 -20.83 14.74
CA LYS A 235 13.24 -19.58 15.50
C LYS A 235 13.91 -18.53 14.63
#